data_AF-A0A4Q5R6C2-F1
#
_entry.id   AF-A0A4Q5R6C2-F1
#
_cell.length_a   1.000
_cell.length_b   1.000
_cell.length_c   1.000
_cell.angle_alpha   90.00
_cell.angle_beta   90.00
_cell.angle_gamma   90.00
#
_symmetry.space_group_name_H-M   'P 1'
#
loop_
_entity.id
_entity.type
_entity.pdbx_description
1 polymer ?
#
loop_
_entity_poly.entity_id
_entity_poly.type
_entity_poly.pdbx_seq_one_letter_code
_entity_poly.pdbx_strand_id
1 'polypeptide(L)'
;QTIMEKKDPASAEVALANIWWAYAFHRVTDYWGPIPYFGIGQGGFSGPYDPQDKIYDDFFKRLTAAVATLESKRTETPFGNYDLLFNGNVNQWIKFANTLRLRLAIRISNVDPARAKTEGEAAVAGGVFMSSPEDDVYAPKNSNEPNRLSQMSDWNEFRMSAAMESVLKGYDDPRASAYFIPAKTTGEFEGLRNGLTPEQVALPANSPDANSHVGPRWTSIPLGGIPNHLVTPQNVMAAAEAYFLRAEGALLNWNMGGTAKEMYEAGITNSMKQWGITDNAAIQAYINSNAKPVAPNDYMNSPALSDIPVAFSNNIDEQREQIATQKWLALFPDGVEAWADYRRGHYNKLYPVVNSDNPDITDPSTQYIRRIPFLLSEKQANGPEVEKAVGLLGGDDKITTPLWWDTH
;
A
#
# COMPACT_ATOMS: atom_id res chain seq x y z
N GLN A 1 21.30 21.07 -8.20
CA GLN A 1 20.48 22.14 -7.62
C GLN A 1 19.03 21.81 -7.84
N THR A 2 18.27 21.72 -6.76
CA THR A 2 16.88 21.23 -6.75
C THR A 2 15.90 22.34 -7.12
N ILE A 3 14.65 21.99 -7.45
CA ILE A 3 13.60 22.99 -7.67
C ILE A 3 13.33 23.84 -6.43
N MET A 4 13.48 23.24 -5.24
CA MET A 4 13.27 23.90 -3.95
C MET A 4 14.32 25.00 -3.66
N GLU A 5 15.50 24.93 -4.28
CA GLU A 5 16.54 25.96 -4.16
C GLU A 5 16.38 27.11 -5.16
N LYS A 6 15.73 26.86 -6.30
CA LYS A 6 15.68 27.79 -7.44
C LYS A 6 14.39 28.57 -7.57
N LYS A 7 13.32 28.12 -6.92
CA LYS A 7 11.99 28.73 -7.01
C LYS A 7 11.64 29.41 -5.69
N ASP A 8 10.70 30.34 -5.76
CA ASP A 8 10.08 30.93 -4.57
C ASP A 8 9.54 29.79 -3.68
N PRO A 9 9.96 29.68 -2.41
CA PRO A 9 9.45 28.66 -1.50
C PRO A 9 7.92 28.66 -1.36
N ALA A 10 7.26 29.78 -1.64
CA ALA A 10 5.81 29.91 -1.65
C ALA A 10 5.16 29.58 -3.01
N SER A 11 5.90 29.09 -4.01
CA SER A 11 5.34 28.73 -5.33
C SER A 11 4.54 27.42 -5.28
N ALA A 12 3.53 27.29 -6.15
CA ALA A 12 2.75 26.05 -6.25
C ALA A 12 3.63 24.88 -6.72
N GLU A 13 4.63 25.12 -7.58
CA GLU A 13 5.60 24.11 -7.98
C GLU A 13 6.43 23.56 -6.82
N VAL A 14 6.85 24.42 -5.89
CA VAL A 14 7.56 23.99 -4.67
C VAL A 14 6.62 23.21 -3.74
N ALA A 15 5.35 23.62 -3.63
CA ALA A 15 4.35 22.86 -2.87
C ALA A 15 4.15 21.44 -3.44
N LEU A 16 3.98 21.30 -4.76
CA LEU A 16 3.89 20.01 -5.45
C LEU A 16 5.15 19.16 -5.22
N ALA A 17 6.34 19.76 -5.33
CA ALA A 17 7.59 19.06 -5.08
C ALA A 17 7.71 18.54 -3.63
N ASN A 18 7.21 19.30 -2.64
CA ASN A 18 7.17 18.87 -1.24
C ASN A 18 6.20 17.71 -0.99
N ILE A 19 5.04 17.73 -1.65
CA ILE A 19 4.08 16.63 -1.59
C ILE A 19 4.71 15.35 -2.16
N TRP A 20 5.37 15.47 -3.32
CA TRP A 20 6.03 14.33 -3.95
C TRP A 20 7.25 13.83 -3.17
N TRP A 21 7.97 14.74 -2.51
CA TRP A 21 9.03 14.39 -1.57
C TRP A 21 8.50 13.53 -0.42
N ALA A 22 7.43 13.95 0.25
CA ALA A 22 6.81 13.15 1.30
C ALA A 22 6.32 11.79 0.78
N TYR A 23 5.66 11.77 -0.39
CA TYR A 23 5.18 10.53 -1.03
C TYR A 23 6.32 9.54 -1.31
N ALA A 24 7.40 10.01 -1.95
CA ALA A 24 8.52 9.15 -2.30
C ALA A 24 9.25 8.63 -1.06
N PHE A 25 9.56 9.50 -0.10
CA PHE A 25 10.39 9.13 1.05
C PHE A 25 9.66 8.31 2.09
N HIS A 26 8.33 8.46 2.28
CA HIS A 26 7.63 7.60 3.24
C HIS A 26 7.73 6.13 2.82
N ARG A 27 7.59 5.83 1.51
CA ARG A 27 7.72 4.45 0.99
C ARG A 27 9.10 3.87 1.25
N VAL A 28 10.15 4.71 1.21
CA VAL A 28 11.52 4.30 1.49
C VAL A 28 11.71 4.06 2.99
N THR A 29 11.39 5.03 3.85
CA THR A 29 11.58 4.83 5.30
C THR A 29 10.72 3.70 5.85
N ASP A 30 9.52 3.45 5.29
CA ASP A 30 8.65 2.33 5.67
C ASP A 30 9.21 0.95 5.27
N TYR A 31 10.27 0.89 4.47
CA TYR A 31 10.98 -0.34 4.11
C TYR A 31 12.21 -0.58 4.99
N TRP A 32 13.06 0.44 5.15
CA TRP A 32 14.39 0.30 5.76
C TRP A 32 14.50 0.86 7.19
N GLY A 33 13.62 1.80 7.56
CA GLY A 33 13.70 2.58 8.79
C GLY A 33 14.48 3.88 8.56
N PRO A 34 15.58 4.14 9.30
CA PRO A 34 16.44 5.28 9.07
C PRO A 34 16.95 5.30 7.62
N ILE A 35 17.00 6.48 7.01
CA ILE A 35 17.49 6.67 5.64
C ILE A 35 18.18 8.04 5.51
N PRO A 36 19.08 8.24 4.54
CA PRO A 36 19.53 9.58 4.20
C PRO A 36 18.34 10.43 3.71
N TYR A 37 18.05 11.54 4.40
CA TYR A 37 16.86 12.34 4.12
C TYR A 37 17.14 13.86 4.13
N PHE A 38 17.57 14.44 5.24
CA PHE A 38 17.77 15.89 5.36
C PHE A 38 19.04 16.37 4.65
N GLY A 39 20.07 15.51 4.59
CA GLY A 39 21.36 15.82 3.95
C GLY A 39 21.44 15.50 2.46
N ILE A 40 20.39 14.93 1.86
CA ILE A 40 20.48 14.48 0.46
C ILE A 40 20.54 15.66 -0.52
N GLY A 41 21.26 15.47 -1.62
CA GLY A 41 21.42 16.50 -2.65
C GLY A 41 22.44 17.60 -2.33
N GLN A 42 23.08 17.55 -1.14
CA GLN A 42 24.10 18.52 -0.70
C GLN A 42 25.55 18.10 -1.05
N GLY A 43 25.73 16.97 -1.74
CA GLY A 43 27.01 16.51 -2.30
C GLY A 43 27.39 15.08 -1.89
N GLY A 44 28.00 14.32 -2.81
CA GLY A 44 28.44 12.93 -2.58
C GLY A 44 27.34 11.85 -2.67
N PHE A 45 27.76 10.59 -2.74
CA PHE A 45 26.87 9.42 -2.64
C PHE A 45 26.80 8.85 -1.21
N SER A 46 27.53 9.46 -0.28
CA SER A 46 27.58 9.11 1.15
C SER A 46 26.98 10.23 1.97
N GLY A 47 26.04 9.92 2.87
CA GLY A 47 25.41 10.89 3.74
C GLY A 47 24.88 10.27 5.03
N PRO A 48 24.67 11.09 6.08
CA PRO A 48 24.13 10.62 7.34
C PRO A 48 22.70 10.10 7.14
N TYR A 49 22.35 9.10 7.93
CA TYR A 49 21.00 8.57 8.02
C TYR A 49 20.22 9.35 9.08
N ASP A 50 18.98 9.65 8.77
CA ASP A 50 18.08 10.38 9.66
C ASP A 50 17.10 9.43 10.33
N PRO A 51 16.75 9.66 11.62
CA PRO A 51 15.85 8.79 12.35
C PRO A 51 14.42 8.93 11.81
N GLN A 52 13.71 7.79 11.78
CA GLN A 52 12.40 7.68 11.14
C GLN A 52 11.35 8.61 11.78
N ASP A 53 11.36 8.81 13.09
CA ASP A 53 10.45 9.74 13.77
C ASP A 53 10.62 11.18 13.27
N LYS A 54 11.86 11.65 13.11
CA LYS A 54 12.16 13.00 12.59
C LYS A 54 11.83 13.16 11.11
N ILE A 55 11.95 12.09 10.32
CA ILE A 55 11.50 12.07 8.93
C ILE A 55 9.98 12.22 8.87
N TYR A 56 9.24 11.47 9.70
CA TYR A 56 7.79 11.64 9.83
C TYR A 56 7.42 13.04 10.32
N ASP A 57 8.20 13.63 11.24
CA ASP A 57 8.00 15.02 11.66
C ASP A 57 7.98 15.98 10.47
N ASP A 58 8.91 15.79 9.53
CA ASP A 58 9.07 16.64 8.35
C ASP A 58 8.00 16.37 7.29
N PHE A 59 7.54 15.12 7.12
CA PHE A 59 6.42 14.82 6.22
C PHE A 59 5.18 15.65 6.57
N PHE A 60 4.77 15.66 7.83
CA PHE A 60 3.60 16.43 8.26
C PHE A 60 3.80 17.94 8.07
N LYS A 61 5.00 18.46 8.37
CA LYS A 61 5.33 19.88 8.15
C LYS A 61 5.25 20.26 6.67
N ARG A 62 5.87 19.46 5.79
CA ARG A 62 5.85 19.68 4.34
C ARG A 62 4.44 19.62 3.77
N LEU A 63 3.68 18.58 4.10
CA LEU A 63 2.32 18.41 3.59
C LEU A 63 1.40 19.54 4.07
N THR A 64 1.48 19.92 5.35
CA THR A 64 0.69 21.03 5.90
C THR A 64 1.02 22.36 5.22
N ALA A 65 2.31 22.68 5.07
CA ALA A 65 2.75 23.89 4.41
C ALA A 65 2.36 23.91 2.92
N ALA A 66 2.55 22.79 2.22
CA ALA A 66 2.20 22.66 0.81
C ALA A 66 0.69 22.86 0.57
N VAL A 67 -0.17 22.23 1.39
CA VAL A 67 -1.62 22.45 1.31
C VAL A 67 -1.95 23.91 1.55
N ALA A 68 -1.41 24.54 2.59
CA ALA A 68 -1.65 25.97 2.86
C ALA A 68 -1.24 26.88 1.68
N THR A 69 -0.10 26.61 1.04
CA THR A 69 0.32 27.33 -0.17
C THR A 69 -0.67 27.11 -1.32
N LEU A 70 -1.08 25.87 -1.58
CA LEU A 70 -1.99 25.52 -2.67
C LEU A 70 -3.40 26.08 -2.48
N GLU A 71 -3.89 26.19 -1.24
CA GLU A 71 -5.17 26.83 -0.91
C GLU A 71 -5.24 28.26 -1.42
N SER A 72 -4.16 29.03 -1.31
CA SER A 72 -4.09 30.39 -1.86
C SER A 72 -3.93 30.46 -3.39
N LYS A 73 -3.81 29.32 -4.06
CA LYS A 73 -3.38 29.18 -5.46
C LYS A 73 -4.25 28.22 -6.27
N ARG A 74 -5.49 27.98 -5.84
CA ARG A 74 -6.41 27.00 -6.46
C ARG A 74 -6.67 27.19 -7.95
N THR A 75 -6.47 28.39 -8.49
CA THR A 75 -6.65 28.70 -9.92
C THR A 75 -5.36 28.61 -10.73
N GLU A 76 -4.20 28.38 -10.10
CA GLU A 76 -2.94 28.16 -10.80
C GLU A 76 -2.90 26.76 -11.43
N THR A 77 -2.01 26.58 -12.41
CA THR A 77 -1.76 25.31 -13.09
C THR A 77 -0.27 24.97 -13.09
N PRO A 78 0.33 24.73 -11.90
CA PRO A 78 1.76 24.46 -11.77
C PRO A 78 2.16 23.27 -12.67
N PHE A 79 3.24 23.45 -13.43
CA PHE A 79 3.72 22.52 -14.46
C PHE A 79 2.76 22.20 -15.63
N GLY A 80 1.48 22.58 -15.57
CA GLY A 80 0.48 22.28 -16.61
C GLY A 80 0.52 20.81 -17.04
N ASN A 81 0.63 20.55 -18.34
CA ASN A 81 0.68 19.18 -18.89
C ASN A 81 1.99 18.42 -18.58
N TYR A 82 2.98 19.05 -17.94
CA TYR A 82 4.17 18.36 -17.42
C TYR A 82 3.92 17.71 -16.06
N ASP A 83 2.83 18.07 -15.36
CA ASP A 83 2.32 17.28 -14.25
C ASP A 83 1.53 16.09 -14.79
N LEU A 84 2.15 14.92 -14.74
CA LEU A 84 1.60 13.67 -15.28
C LEU A 84 0.46 13.07 -14.44
N LEU A 85 0.23 13.55 -13.21
CA LEU A 85 -0.79 12.98 -12.33
C LEU A 85 -2.11 13.74 -12.45
N PHE A 86 -2.06 15.07 -12.43
CA PHE A 86 -3.28 15.90 -12.36
C PHE A 86 -3.31 17.04 -13.38
N ASN A 87 -2.37 17.09 -14.33
CA ASN A 87 -2.27 18.16 -15.35
C ASN A 87 -2.27 19.57 -14.73
N GLY A 88 -1.65 19.73 -13.56
CA GLY A 88 -1.58 20.99 -12.82
C GLY A 88 -2.83 21.32 -12.02
N ASN A 89 -3.79 20.40 -11.88
CA ASN A 89 -5.00 20.64 -11.10
C ASN A 89 -4.69 20.69 -9.59
N VAL A 90 -4.59 21.91 -9.08
CA VAL A 90 -4.28 22.20 -7.68
C VAL A 90 -5.30 21.58 -6.70
N ASN A 91 -6.58 21.52 -7.07
CA ASN A 91 -7.60 20.94 -6.18
C ASN A 91 -7.39 19.44 -5.98
N GLN A 92 -6.96 18.70 -7.02
CA GLN A 92 -6.61 17.29 -6.88
C GLN A 92 -5.32 17.10 -6.07
N TRP A 93 -4.33 17.98 -6.22
CA TRP A 93 -3.12 17.98 -5.40
C TRP A 93 -3.42 18.22 -3.91
N ILE A 94 -4.34 19.12 -3.58
CA ILE A 94 -4.79 19.34 -2.18
C ILE A 94 -5.38 18.05 -1.61
N LYS A 95 -6.30 17.40 -2.33
CA LYS A 95 -6.90 16.13 -1.89
C LYS A 95 -5.85 15.02 -1.75
N PHE A 96 -4.92 14.91 -2.68
CA PHE A 96 -3.84 13.92 -2.62
C PHE A 96 -2.95 14.15 -1.39
N ALA A 97 -2.53 15.39 -1.16
CA ALA A 97 -1.68 15.75 -0.01
C ALA A 97 -2.36 15.45 1.33
N ASN A 98 -3.65 15.79 1.47
CA ASN A 98 -4.41 15.49 2.68
C ASN A 98 -4.65 13.98 2.84
N THR A 99 -4.94 13.25 1.75
CA THR A 99 -5.12 11.79 1.84
C THR A 99 -3.81 11.10 2.23
N LEU A 100 -2.67 11.53 1.68
CA LEU A 100 -1.35 11.08 2.10
C LEU A 100 -1.07 11.43 3.58
N ARG A 101 -1.41 12.64 4.01
CA ARG A 101 -1.28 13.05 5.42
C ARG A 101 -2.11 12.16 6.34
N LEU A 102 -3.33 11.79 5.93
CA LEU A 102 -4.17 10.85 6.67
C LEU A 102 -3.56 9.43 6.72
N ARG A 103 -2.99 8.94 5.61
CA ARG A 103 -2.25 7.66 5.59
C ARG A 103 -1.13 7.67 6.62
N LEU A 104 -0.29 8.70 6.60
CA LEU A 104 0.83 8.84 7.53
C LEU A 104 0.37 9.01 8.99
N ALA A 105 -0.74 9.70 9.22
CA ALA A 105 -1.33 9.84 10.55
C ALA A 105 -1.80 8.49 11.10
N ILE A 106 -2.51 7.69 10.30
CA ILE A 106 -2.89 6.33 10.69
C ILE A 106 -1.64 5.45 10.89
N ARG A 107 -0.58 5.60 10.08
CA ARG A 107 0.67 4.85 10.25
C ARG A 107 1.25 5.00 11.66
N ILE A 108 1.26 6.21 12.20
CA ILE A 108 1.84 6.50 13.52
C ILE A 108 0.86 6.37 14.69
N SER A 109 -0.38 5.94 14.43
CA SER A 109 -1.47 5.89 15.43
C SER A 109 -1.15 5.10 16.71
N ASN A 110 -0.26 4.11 16.63
CA ASN A 110 0.15 3.31 17.78
C ASN A 110 1.34 3.92 18.55
N VAL A 111 2.31 4.51 17.84
CA VAL A 111 3.55 5.05 18.43
C VAL A 111 3.42 6.48 18.93
N ASP A 112 2.60 7.30 18.26
CA ASP A 112 2.29 8.69 18.64
C ASP A 112 0.79 8.99 18.43
N PRO A 113 -0.10 8.42 19.28
CA PRO A 113 -1.55 8.52 19.09
C PRO A 113 -2.10 9.95 19.13
N ALA A 114 -1.49 10.82 19.95
CA ALA A 114 -1.94 12.19 20.12
C ALA A 114 -1.72 13.00 18.84
N ARG A 115 -0.50 12.92 18.28
CA ARG A 115 -0.21 13.58 17.02
C ARG A 115 -0.98 12.96 15.86
N ALA A 116 -1.06 11.63 15.81
CA ALA A 116 -1.83 10.91 14.81
C ALA A 116 -3.26 11.45 14.70
N LYS A 117 -3.93 11.64 15.84
CA LYS A 117 -5.27 12.24 15.91
C LYS A 117 -5.30 13.65 15.34
N THR A 118 -4.38 14.53 15.78
CA THR A 118 -4.32 15.92 15.32
C THR A 118 -4.10 16.01 13.81
N GLU A 119 -3.16 15.24 13.26
CA GLU A 119 -2.85 15.24 11.84
C GLU A 119 -3.98 14.63 11.00
N GLY A 120 -4.57 13.53 11.48
CA GLY A 120 -5.66 12.83 10.80
C GLY A 120 -6.95 13.66 10.71
N GLU A 121 -7.37 14.27 11.81
CA GLU A 121 -8.55 15.15 11.82
C GLU A 121 -8.35 16.39 10.94
N ALA A 122 -7.15 17.00 11.00
CA ALA A 122 -6.83 18.14 10.16
C ALA A 122 -6.79 17.78 8.66
N ALA A 123 -6.28 16.58 8.31
CA ALA A 123 -6.29 16.09 6.94
C ALA A 123 -7.72 15.90 6.40
N VAL A 124 -8.62 15.30 7.19
CA VAL A 124 -10.03 15.13 6.80
C VAL A 124 -10.72 16.49 6.63
N ALA A 125 -10.50 17.42 7.56
CA ALA A 125 -11.05 18.77 7.47
C ALA A 125 -10.54 19.57 6.26
N GLY A 126 -9.29 19.32 5.82
CA GLY A 126 -8.71 19.90 4.61
C GLY A 126 -9.23 19.31 3.30
N GLY A 127 -10.00 18.22 3.36
CA GLY A 127 -10.54 17.52 2.20
C GLY A 127 -9.60 16.43 1.68
N VAL A 128 -10.06 15.19 1.75
CA VAL A 128 -9.40 13.99 1.22
C VAL A 128 -10.10 13.50 -0.06
N PHE A 129 -9.63 12.40 -0.65
CA PHE A 129 -10.33 11.73 -1.75
C PHE A 129 -11.71 11.20 -1.32
N MET A 130 -12.69 11.31 -2.22
CA MET A 130 -14.09 11.00 -1.90
C MET A 130 -14.79 10.11 -2.94
N SER A 131 -14.32 10.09 -4.19
CA SER A 131 -15.01 9.38 -5.28
C SER A 131 -14.04 8.65 -6.21
N SER A 132 -14.25 7.36 -6.40
CA SER A 132 -13.63 6.59 -7.47
C SER A 132 -14.55 6.52 -8.70
N PRO A 133 -14.05 6.70 -9.93
CA PRO A 133 -12.63 6.86 -10.26
C PRO A 133 -12.11 8.32 -10.29
N GLU A 134 -12.94 9.33 -9.99
CA GLU A 134 -12.59 10.74 -10.23
C GLU A 134 -11.36 11.23 -9.44
N ASP A 135 -11.20 10.74 -8.21
CA ASP A 135 -10.08 11.08 -7.32
C ASP A 135 -8.95 10.05 -7.35
N ASP A 136 -9.12 8.94 -8.06
CA ASP A 136 -8.10 7.89 -8.13
C ASP A 136 -6.88 8.35 -8.93
N VAL A 137 -5.69 8.06 -8.41
CA VAL A 137 -4.43 8.52 -8.96
C VAL A 137 -3.71 7.37 -9.66
N TYR A 138 -3.44 7.58 -10.94
CA TYR A 138 -2.66 6.66 -11.75
C TYR A 138 -1.50 7.39 -12.42
N ALA A 139 -0.29 6.87 -12.26
CA ALA A 139 0.87 7.35 -12.99
C ALA A 139 0.84 6.76 -14.43
N PRO A 140 0.86 7.61 -15.48
CA PRO A 140 0.85 7.12 -16.85
C PRO A 140 2.12 6.31 -17.16
N LYS A 141 2.00 5.32 -18.04
CA LYS A 141 3.11 4.49 -18.53
C LYS A 141 3.16 4.53 -20.05
N ASN A 142 4.34 4.26 -20.60
CA ASN A 142 4.57 4.28 -22.05
C ASN A 142 5.67 3.27 -22.42
N SER A 143 6.06 3.21 -23.69
CA SER A 143 7.06 2.24 -24.16
C SER A 143 8.47 2.46 -23.59
N ASN A 144 8.84 3.68 -23.21
CA ASN A 144 10.14 4.00 -22.60
C ASN A 144 10.13 3.79 -21.08
N GLU A 145 8.98 3.95 -20.45
CA GLU A 145 8.75 3.67 -19.04
C GLU A 145 7.53 2.75 -18.88
N PRO A 146 7.69 1.45 -19.19
CA PRO A 146 6.61 0.49 -19.09
C PRO A 146 6.23 0.23 -17.64
N ASN A 147 5.00 -0.22 -17.44
CA ASN A 147 4.52 -0.73 -16.17
C ASN A 147 5.36 -1.94 -15.73
N ARG A 148 6.04 -1.81 -14.59
CA ARG A 148 6.97 -2.84 -14.10
C ARG A 148 6.25 -4.11 -13.64
N LEU A 149 5.03 -4.02 -13.11
CA LEU A 149 4.22 -5.19 -12.81
C LEU A 149 3.87 -5.95 -14.08
N SER A 150 3.52 -5.22 -15.16
CA SER A 150 3.24 -5.85 -16.46
C SER A 150 4.47 -6.53 -17.07
N GLN A 151 5.66 -5.94 -16.91
CA GLN A 151 6.91 -6.59 -17.33
C GLN A 151 7.20 -7.87 -16.53
N MET A 152 7.03 -7.80 -15.21
CA MET A 152 7.22 -8.96 -14.34
C MET A 152 6.20 -10.06 -14.62
N SER A 153 4.96 -9.69 -14.96
CA SER A 153 3.90 -10.64 -15.32
C SER A 153 4.37 -11.53 -16.49
N ASP A 154 5.00 -10.95 -17.51
CA ASP A 154 5.52 -11.70 -18.65
C ASP A 154 6.74 -12.58 -18.32
N TRP A 155 7.51 -12.27 -17.26
CA TRP A 155 8.53 -13.21 -16.75
C TRP A 155 7.89 -14.48 -16.19
N ASN A 156 6.64 -14.38 -15.78
CA ASN A 156 5.80 -15.50 -15.34
C ASN A 156 6.27 -16.17 -14.04
N GLU A 157 6.96 -15.43 -13.17
CA GLU A 157 7.65 -15.95 -11.97
C GLU A 157 6.89 -15.75 -10.65
N PHE A 158 5.66 -15.19 -10.68
CA PHE A 158 4.84 -15.00 -9.47
C PHE A 158 3.36 -15.33 -9.73
N ARG A 159 2.61 -15.54 -8.65
CA ARG A 159 1.20 -15.98 -8.69
C ARG A 159 0.34 -15.29 -7.64
N MET A 160 -0.98 -15.42 -7.76
CA MET A 160 -1.92 -15.11 -6.69
C MET A 160 -1.47 -15.83 -5.40
N SER A 161 -1.54 -15.17 -4.25
CA SER A 161 -1.23 -15.83 -2.97
C SER A 161 -2.41 -16.68 -2.50
N ALA A 162 -2.13 -17.77 -1.79
CA ALA A 162 -3.17 -18.59 -1.15
C ALA A 162 -4.05 -17.78 -0.17
N ALA A 163 -3.51 -16.72 0.44
CA ALA A 163 -4.28 -15.80 1.26
C ALA A 163 -5.33 -15.04 0.44
N MET A 164 -4.95 -14.57 -0.75
CA MET A 164 -5.84 -13.88 -1.66
C MET A 164 -6.91 -14.82 -2.23
N GLU A 165 -6.55 -16.07 -2.55
CA GLU A 165 -7.52 -17.10 -2.90
C GLU A 165 -8.57 -17.28 -1.79
N SER A 166 -8.11 -17.52 -0.55
CA SER A 166 -8.97 -17.77 0.61
C SER A 166 -10.02 -16.68 0.79
N VAL A 167 -9.60 -15.41 0.70
CA VAL A 167 -10.46 -14.24 0.85
C VAL A 167 -11.37 -14.05 -0.36
N LEU A 168 -10.82 -14.02 -1.58
CA LEU A 168 -11.60 -13.70 -2.78
C LEU A 168 -12.66 -14.76 -3.09
N LYS A 169 -12.32 -16.06 -3.00
CA LYS A 169 -13.30 -17.14 -3.20
C LYS A 169 -14.30 -17.17 -2.07
N GLY A 170 -13.84 -17.04 -0.82
CA GLY A 170 -14.74 -17.14 0.32
C GLY A 170 -15.77 -16.02 0.38
N TYR A 171 -15.43 -14.83 -0.12
CA TYR A 171 -16.37 -13.72 -0.23
C TYR A 171 -17.15 -13.66 -1.53
N ASP A 172 -16.95 -14.60 -2.46
CA ASP A 172 -17.46 -14.51 -3.83
C ASP A 172 -17.17 -13.11 -4.44
N ASP A 173 -15.92 -12.64 -4.27
CA ASP A 173 -15.56 -11.26 -4.49
C ASP A 173 -15.56 -10.90 -6.00
N PRO A 174 -16.39 -9.93 -6.44
CA PRO A 174 -16.51 -9.60 -7.86
C PRO A 174 -15.24 -8.97 -8.44
N ARG A 175 -14.28 -8.55 -7.61
CA ARG A 175 -12.98 -8.02 -8.06
C ARG A 175 -12.01 -9.12 -8.51
N ALA A 176 -12.27 -10.39 -8.19
CA ALA A 176 -11.33 -11.48 -8.42
C ALA A 176 -10.86 -11.57 -9.89
N SER A 177 -11.77 -11.44 -10.85
CA SER A 177 -11.46 -11.50 -12.29
C SER A 177 -10.72 -10.27 -12.82
N ALA A 178 -10.80 -9.13 -12.13
CA ALA A 178 -9.97 -7.97 -12.42
C ALA A 178 -8.55 -8.15 -11.87
N TYR A 179 -8.42 -8.84 -10.73
CA TYR A 179 -7.15 -8.97 -10.01
C TYR A 179 -6.30 -10.12 -10.53
N PHE A 180 -6.95 -11.20 -10.98
CA PHE A 180 -6.30 -12.45 -11.34
C PHE A 180 -6.94 -13.11 -12.56
N ILE A 181 -6.17 -13.98 -13.19
CA ILE A 181 -6.63 -14.90 -14.23
C ILE A 181 -6.74 -16.29 -13.57
N PRO A 182 -7.86 -17.02 -13.76
CA PRO A 182 -8.00 -18.38 -13.25
C PRO A 182 -6.85 -19.29 -13.68
N ALA A 183 -6.49 -20.25 -12.83
CA ALA A 183 -5.50 -21.27 -13.14
C ALA A 183 -5.93 -22.08 -14.36
N LYS A 184 -5.00 -22.35 -15.27
CA LYS A 184 -5.29 -23.06 -16.52
C LYS A 184 -5.66 -24.52 -16.27
N THR A 185 -5.10 -25.15 -15.23
CA THR A 185 -5.36 -26.56 -14.91
C THR A 185 -6.75 -26.79 -14.32
N THR A 186 -7.24 -25.89 -13.47
CA THR A 186 -8.53 -26.08 -12.76
C THR A 186 -9.67 -25.24 -13.35
N GLY A 187 -9.36 -24.12 -14.02
CA GLY A 187 -10.35 -23.13 -14.44
C GLY A 187 -10.83 -22.23 -13.31
N GLU A 188 -10.27 -22.38 -12.11
CA GLU A 188 -10.66 -21.67 -10.89
C GLU A 188 -9.57 -20.72 -10.42
N PHE A 189 -9.88 -19.85 -9.46
CA PHE A 189 -8.85 -19.09 -8.77
C PHE A 189 -8.08 -20.01 -7.81
N GLU A 190 -6.77 -20.13 -7.99
CA GLU A 190 -5.88 -20.99 -7.19
C GLU A 190 -4.66 -20.20 -6.76
N GLY A 191 -4.37 -20.20 -5.46
CA GLY A 191 -3.32 -19.41 -4.85
C GLY A 191 -2.12 -20.25 -4.43
N LEU A 192 -0.95 -19.65 -4.56
CA LEU A 192 0.32 -20.24 -4.18
C LEU A 192 0.74 -19.79 -2.77
N ARG A 193 1.33 -20.69 -1.98
CA ARG A 193 1.93 -20.31 -0.69
C ARG A 193 3.27 -19.62 -0.89
N ASN A 194 3.50 -18.59 -0.08
CA ASN A 194 4.80 -17.92 -0.01
C ASN A 194 5.79 -18.71 0.85
N GLY A 195 7.07 -18.70 0.47
CA GLY A 195 8.15 -19.35 1.22
C GLY A 195 8.30 -20.85 0.95
N LEU A 196 7.86 -21.34 -0.21
CA LEU A 196 8.13 -22.71 -0.65
C LEU A 196 9.61 -22.90 -0.99
N THR A 197 10.17 -24.08 -0.70
CA THR A 197 11.54 -24.44 -1.12
C THR A 197 11.61 -24.64 -2.64
N PRO A 198 12.81 -24.65 -3.26
CA PRO A 198 12.96 -24.97 -4.68
C PRO A 198 12.32 -26.30 -5.08
N GLU A 199 12.43 -27.32 -4.22
CA GLU A 199 11.82 -28.65 -4.45
C GLU A 199 10.29 -28.58 -4.40
N GLN A 200 9.73 -27.81 -3.48
CA GLN A 200 8.29 -27.62 -3.36
C GLN A 200 7.74 -26.84 -4.56
N VAL A 201 8.40 -25.75 -4.98
CA VAL A 201 8.00 -24.97 -6.17
C VAL A 201 8.02 -25.82 -7.43
N ALA A 202 8.93 -26.80 -7.54
CA ALA A 202 9.01 -27.71 -8.68
C ALA A 202 7.87 -28.75 -8.76
N LEU A 203 7.02 -28.86 -7.73
CA LEU A 203 5.89 -29.81 -7.73
C LEU A 203 4.78 -29.38 -8.71
N PRO A 204 4.07 -30.32 -9.36
CA PRO A 204 3.01 -30.00 -10.31
C PRO A 204 1.92 -29.07 -9.77
N ALA A 205 1.55 -29.22 -8.49
CA ALA A 205 0.55 -28.39 -7.82
C ALA A 205 0.99 -26.90 -7.69
N ASN A 206 2.29 -26.64 -7.68
CA ASN A 206 2.86 -25.29 -7.57
C ASN A 206 3.29 -24.73 -8.93
N SER A 207 2.98 -25.45 -10.02
CA SER A 207 3.36 -25.04 -11.36
C SER A 207 2.64 -23.76 -11.79
N PRO A 208 3.24 -23.02 -12.73
CA PRO A 208 2.63 -21.89 -13.41
C PRO A 208 1.18 -22.05 -13.85
N ASP A 209 0.82 -23.20 -14.42
CA ASP A 209 -0.51 -23.47 -14.98
C ASP A 209 -1.53 -23.89 -13.90
N ALA A 210 -1.05 -24.38 -12.75
CA ALA A 210 -1.88 -24.81 -11.62
C ALA A 210 -2.28 -23.66 -10.69
N ASN A 211 -1.71 -22.47 -10.86
CA ASN A 211 -1.92 -21.32 -9.98
C ASN A 211 -2.30 -20.08 -10.78
N SER A 212 -3.16 -19.23 -10.22
CA SER A 212 -3.68 -18.04 -10.88
C SER A 212 -2.61 -17.00 -11.15
N HIS A 213 -2.60 -16.51 -12.38
CA HIS A 213 -1.72 -15.43 -12.82
C HIS A 213 -2.31 -14.07 -12.45
N VAL A 214 -1.49 -13.00 -12.47
CA VAL A 214 -1.99 -11.64 -12.25
C VAL A 214 -2.99 -11.25 -13.35
N GLY A 215 -3.91 -10.35 -13.00
CA GLY A 215 -5.10 -10.07 -13.78
C GLY A 215 -4.84 -9.56 -15.18
N PRO A 216 -5.84 -9.65 -16.09
CA PRO A 216 -5.68 -9.31 -17.51
C PRO A 216 -5.07 -7.93 -17.77
N ARG A 217 -5.33 -6.96 -16.87
CA ARG A 217 -4.82 -5.58 -16.94
C ARG A 217 -3.29 -5.48 -17.09
N TRP A 218 -2.55 -6.42 -16.50
CA TRP A 218 -1.08 -6.42 -16.48
C TRP A 218 -0.46 -7.55 -17.28
N THR A 219 -1.26 -8.34 -17.98
CA THR A 219 -0.81 -9.61 -18.58
C THR A 219 -0.86 -9.51 -20.10
N SER A 220 0.10 -10.13 -20.79
CA SER A 220 0.07 -10.21 -22.25
C SER A 220 -1.00 -11.19 -22.75
N ILE A 221 -1.42 -11.05 -24.02
CA ILE A 221 -2.43 -11.93 -24.65
C ILE A 221 -2.07 -13.43 -24.54
N PRO A 222 -0.83 -13.88 -24.78
CA PRO A 222 -0.49 -15.31 -24.68
C PRO A 222 -0.68 -15.91 -23.29
N LEU A 223 -0.69 -15.07 -22.24
CA LEU A 223 -0.90 -15.46 -20.85
C LEU A 223 -2.33 -15.14 -20.35
N GLY A 224 -3.24 -14.76 -21.25
CA GLY A 224 -4.66 -14.51 -20.93
C GLY A 224 -5.02 -13.06 -20.63
N GLY A 225 -4.13 -12.10 -20.93
CA GLY A 225 -4.40 -10.67 -20.73
C GLY A 225 -4.76 -9.90 -22.00
N ILE A 226 -4.32 -8.64 -22.09
CA ILE A 226 -4.76 -7.67 -23.09
C ILE A 226 -3.60 -7.15 -23.97
N PRO A 227 -3.88 -6.61 -25.17
CA PRO A 227 -2.87 -5.84 -25.89
C PRO A 227 -2.47 -4.59 -25.09
N ASN A 228 -1.24 -4.11 -25.26
CA ASN A 228 -0.72 -2.89 -24.62
C ASN A 228 -0.70 -2.91 -23.08
N HIS A 229 -0.70 -4.10 -22.45
CA HIS A 229 -0.58 -4.27 -21.00
C HIS A 229 0.63 -3.54 -20.39
N LEU A 230 1.73 -3.43 -21.13
CA LEU A 230 2.94 -2.70 -20.71
C LEU A 230 2.73 -1.20 -20.50
N VAL A 231 1.72 -0.58 -21.13
CA VAL A 231 1.44 0.86 -20.96
C VAL A 231 0.26 1.12 -20.04
N THR A 232 -0.24 0.09 -19.35
CA THR A 232 -1.30 0.25 -18.34
C THR A 232 -0.83 1.20 -17.24
N PRO A 233 -1.61 2.24 -16.88
CA PRO A 233 -1.23 3.17 -15.83
C PRO A 233 -1.01 2.45 -14.49
N GLN A 234 0.00 2.91 -13.76
CA GLN A 234 0.36 2.37 -12.44
C GLN A 234 -0.47 3.04 -11.35
N ASN A 235 -1.10 2.24 -10.48
CA ASN A 235 -1.83 2.74 -9.31
C ASN A 235 -0.87 3.49 -8.35
N VAL A 236 -1.33 4.62 -7.81
CA VAL A 236 -0.59 5.44 -6.83
C VAL A 236 -1.36 5.52 -5.51
N MET A 237 -2.61 5.98 -5.56
CA MET A 237 -3.50 6.10 -4.40
C MET A 237 -4.94 6.20 -4.89
N ALA A 238 -5.92 5.66 -4.16
CA ALA A 238 -7.32 5.64 -4.59
C ALA A 238 -8.26 6.14 -3.49
N ALA A 239 -9.47 6.57 -3.86
CA ALA A 239 -10.45 7.07 -2.90
C ALA A 239 -10.89 6.01 -1.89
N ALA A 240 -10.92 4.74 -2.30
CA ALA A 240 -11.22 3.62 -1.40
C ALA A 240 -10.33 3.62 -0.15
N GLU A 241 -9.05 3.92 -0.30
CA GLU A 241 -8.12 3.96 0.82
C GLU A 241 -8.45 5.08 1.82
N ALA A 242 -8.84 6.27 1.34
CA ALA A 242 -9.24 7.39 2.20
C ALA A 242 -10.40 6.99 3.12
N TYR A 243 -11.36 6.23 2.60
CA TYR A 243 -12.47 5.70 3.39
C TYR A 243 -12.02 4.67 4.43
N PHE A 244 -11.15 3.72 4.10
CA PHE A 244 -10.68 2.75 5.09
C PHE A 244 -9.80 3.39 6.18
N LEU A 245 -8.99 4.39 5.82
CA LEU A 245 -8.25 5.21 6.79
C LEU A 245 -9.20 5.95 7.75
N ARG A 246 -10.30 6.51 7.23
CA ARG A 246 -11.34 7.17 8.03
C ARG A 246 -12.15 6.18 8.87
N ALA A 247 -12.41 4.98 8.36
CA ALA A 247 -13.08 3.93 9.12
C ALA A 247 -12.25 3.56 10.35
N GLU A 248 -10.94 3.35 10.18
CA GLU A 248 -10.03 3.10 11.30
C GLU A 248 -9.94 4.30 12.24
N GLY A 249 -9.77 5.52 11.72
CA GLY A 249 -9.77 6.74 12.54
C GLY A 249 -11.04 6.90 13.38
N ALA A 250 -12.20 6.50 12.85
CA ALA A 250 -13.45 6.51 13.59
C ALA A 250 -13.45 5.48 14.74
N LEU A 251 -12.87 4.28 14.55
CA LEU A 251 -12.66 3.31 15.64
C LEU A 251 -11.69 3.81 16.71
N LEU A 252 -10.76 4.70 16.34
CA LEU A 252 -9.85 5.39 17.25
C LEU A 252 -10.50 6.63 17.92
N ASN A 253 -11.79 6.87 17.72
CA ASN A 253 -12.53 8.02 18.23
C ASN A 253 -11.99 9.38 17.72
N TRP A 254 -11.61 9.42 16.44
CA TRP A 254 -11.27 10.66 15.74
C TRP A 254 -12.48 11.19 14.97
N ASN A 255 -12.50 12.50 14.74
CA ASN A 255 -13.53 13.18 13.96
C ASN A 255 -13.34 12.94 12.45
N MET A 256 -13.80 11.79 11.95
CA MET A 256 -13.61 11.38 10.55
C MET A 256 -14.79 11.72 9.61
N GLY A 257 -15.78 12.46 10.11
CA GLY A 257 -16.94 12.90 9.32
C GLY A 257 -17.96 11.78 9.03
N GLY A 258 -18.08 10.80 9.93
CA GLY A 258 -19.03 9.69 9.87
C GLY A 258 -18.60 8.54 10.81
N THR A 259 -19.41 7.49 10.84
CA THR A 259 -19.13 6.27 11.62
C THR A 259 -18.18 5.33 10.88
N ALA A 260 -17.54 4.42 11.61
CA ALA A 260 -16.67 3.41 11.01
C ALA A 260 -17.40 2.53 9.97
N LYS A 261 -18.66 2.16 10.24
CA LYS A 261 -19.49 1.37 9.32
C LYS A 261 -19.75 2.10 8.02
N GLU A 262 -20.19 3.37 8.08
CA GLU A 262 -20.44 4.17 6.88
C GLU A 262 -19.18 4.30 6.02
N MET A 263 -18.03 4.54 6.65
CA MET A 263 -16.76 4.63 5.94
C MET A 263 -16.31 3.29 5.37
N TYR A 264 -16.47 2.20 6.09
CA TYR A 264 -16.17 0.84 5.62
C TYR A 264 -16.96 0.48 4.36
N GLU A 265 -18.28 0.70 4.38
CA GLU A 265 -19.18 0.41 3.25
C GLU A 265 -18.90 1.32 2.05
N ALA A 266 -18.59 2.59 2.29
CA ALA A 266 -18.15 3.52 1.25
C ALA A 266 -16.79 3.15 0.66
N GLY A 267 -15.86 2.62 1.48
CA GLY A 267 -14.57 2.10 1.04
C GLY A 267 -14.70 0.92 0.09
N ILE A 268 -15.56 -0.05 0.43
CA ILE A 268 -15.88 -1.19 -0.46
C ILE A 268 -16.49 -0.68 -1.77
N THR A 269 -17.47 0.22 -1.68
CA THR A 269 -18.14 0.79 -2.86
C THR A 269 -17.15 1.46 -3.81
N ASN A 270 -16.25 2.30 -3.28
CA ASN A 270 -15.25 2.99 -4.09
C ASN A 270 -14.19 2.02 -4.63
N SER A 271 -13.81 0.99 -3.86
CA SER A 271 -12.92 -0.06 -4.36
C SER A 271 -13.55 -0.81 -5.53
N MET A 272 -14.83 -1.17 -5.47
CA MET A 272 -15.51 -1.82 -6.60
C MET A 272 -15.59 -0.90 -7.82
N LYS A 273 -15.93 0.38 -7.63
CA LYS A 273 -15.96 1.37 -8.72
C LYS A 273 -14.59 1.58 -9.39
N GLN A 274 -13.51 1.60 -8.61
CA GLN A 274 -12.13 1.66 -9.11
C GLN A 274 -11.85 0.56 -10.14
N TRP A 275 -12.48 -0.61 -9.98
CA TRP A 275 -12.35 -1.77 -10.85
C TRP A 275 -13.50 -1.92 -11.87
N GLY A 276 -14.30 -0.87 -12.07
CA GLY A 276 -15.38 -0.85 -13.06
C GLY A 276 -16.65 -1.60 -12.63
N ILE A 277 -16.72 -2.08 -11.39
CA ILE A 277 -17.91 -2.72 -10.85
C ILE A 277 -18.84 -1.62 -10.33
N THR A 278 -19.87 -1.29 -11.11
CA THR A 278 -20.77 -0.16 -10.84
C THR A 278 -22.22 -0.58 -10.59
N ASP A 279 -22.55 -1.86 -10.70
CA ASP A 279 -23.87 -2.38 -10.35
C ASP A 279 -24.11 -2.27 -8.85
N ASN A 280 -24.97 -1.34 -8.46
CA ASN A 280 -25.29 -1.08 -7.07
C ASN A 280 -25.90 -2.30 -6.36
N ALA A 281 -26.68 -3.15 -7.05
CA ALA A 281 -27.26 -4.33 -6.43
C ALA A 281 -26.16 -5.34 -6.05
N ALA A 282 -25.19 -5.57 -6.94
CA ALA A 282 -24.05 -6.43 -6.67
C ALA A 282 -23.16 -5.90 -5.54
N ILE A 283 -22.87 -4.59 -5.54
CA ILE A 283 -22.09 -3.94 -4.47
C ILE A 283 -22.79 -4.10 -3.11
N GLN A 284 -24.10 -3.83 -3.05
CA GLN A 284 -24.86 -3.96 -1.81
C GLN A 284 -25.00 -5.41 -1.36
N ALA A 285 -25.13 -6.37 -2.28
CA ALA A 285 -25.14 -7.78 -1.95
C ALA A 285 -23.81 -8.21 -1.30
N TYR A 286 -22.67 -7.76 -1.85
CA TYR A 286 -21.35 -8.02 -1.28
C TYR A 286 -21.19 -7.40 0.11
N ILE A 287 -21.53 -6.11 0.26
CA ILE A 287 -21.41 -5.38 1.54
C ILE A 287 -22.20 -6.07 2.66
N ASN A 288 -23.39 -6.58 2.35
CA ASN A 288 -24.26 -7.23 3.33
C ASN A 288 -24.02 -8.75 3.46
N SER A 289 -22.98 -9.29 2.81
CA SER A 289 -22.72 -10.72 2.78
C SER A 289 -22.16 -11.23 4.10
N ASN A 290 -22.72 -12.35 4.58
CA ASN A 290 -22.16 -13.12 5.70
C ASN A 290 -21.17 -14.20 5.24
N ALA A 291 -20.78 -14.19 3.95
CA ALA A 291 -19.76 -15.09 3.43
C ALA A 291 -18.41 -14.80 4.08
N LYS A 292 -17.58 -15.85 4.23
CA LYS A 292 -16.34 -15.85 5.00
C LYS A 292 -15.21 -16.44 4.16
N PRO A 293 -13.94 -16.11 4.44
CA PRO A 293 -12.82 -16.75 3.76
C PRO A 293 -12.91 -18.29 3.86
N VAL A 294 -12.50 -18.97 2.79
CA VAL A 294 -12.51 -20.44 2.70
C VAL A 294 -11.09 -20.99 2.67
N ALA A 295 -10.91 -22.28 2.99
CA ALA A 295 -9.61 -22.92 2.81
C ALA A 295 -9.20 -22.84 1.32
N PRO A 296 -8.01 -22.31 1.00
CA PRO A 296 -7.51 -22.30 -0.36
C PRO A 296 -7.13 -23.73 -0.79
N ASN A 297 -7.16 -24.00 -2.08
CA ASN A 297 -6.74 -25.28 -2.64
C ASN A 297 -5.24 -25.25 -2.98
N ASP A 298 -4.43 -25.00 -1.96
CA ASP A 298 -2.99 -24.89 -2.07
C ASP A 298 -2.25 -26.18 -1.63
N TYR A 299 -0.99 -26.31 -2.03
CA TYR A 299 -0.16 -27.48 -1.70
C TYR A 299 -0.04 -27.75 -0.19
N MET A 300 -0.08 -26.72 0.66
CA MET A 300 0.09 -26.87 2.11
C MET A 300 -1.21 -27.26 2.83
N ASN A 301 -2.34 -27.36 2.11
CA ASN A 301 -3.67 -27.58 2.70
C ASN A 301 -3.97 -26.57 3.81
N SER A 302 -3.81 -25.28 3.50
CA SER A 302 -3.98 -24.21 4.48
C SER A 302 -5.42 -24.18 4.99
N PRO A 303 -5.66 -23.82 6.27
CA PRO A 303 -7.01 -23.57 6.75
C PRO A 303 -7.58 -22.32 6.07
N ALA A 304 -8.86 -22.00 6.28
CA ALA A 304 -9.38 -20.68 5.94
C ALA A 304 -8.56 -19.58 6.62
N LEU A 305 -8.29 -18.48 5.93
CA LEU A 305 -7.44 -17.41 6.43
C LEU A 305 -8.04 -16.71 7.66
N SER A 306 -9.36 -16.60 7.68
CA SER A 306 -10.13 -16.00 8.76
C SER A 306 -11.57 -16.53 8.77
N ASP A 307 -12.32 -16.16 9.82
CA ASP A 307 -13.73 -16.48 10.03
C ASP A 307 -14.60 -15.19 10.11
N ILE A 308 -14.07 -14.03 9.67
CA ILE A 308 -14.82 -12.78 9.62
C ILE A 308 -15.70 -12.69 8.35
N PRO A 309 -16.95 -12.20 8.44
CA PRO A 309 -17.78 -11.93 7.26
C PRO A 309 -17.45 -10.57 6.64
N VAL A 310 -17.98 -10.30 5.44
CA VAL A 310 -17.94 -8.95 4.84
C VAL A 310 -18.85 -7.98 5.58
N ALA A 311 -20.05 -8.42 5.98
CA ALA A 311 -21.01 -7.61 6.71
C ALA A 311 -20.40 -7.05 8.00
N PHE A 312 -20.40 -5.72 8.15
CA PHE A 312 -19.68 -5.04 9.21
C PHE A 312 -20.17 -5.46 10.60
N SER A 313 -19.25 -5.89 11.46
CA SER A 313 -19.55 -6.44 12.78
C SER A 313 -19.89 -5.34 13.81
N ASN A 314 -20.42 -5.76 14.96
CA ASN A 314 -20.54 -4.94 16.16
C ASN A 314 -19.42 -5.21 17.18
N ASN A 315 -18.54 -6.19 16.92
CA ASN A 315 -17.36 -6.47 17.74
C ASN A 315 -16.16 -5.67 17.23
N ILE A 316 -15.47 -4.96 18.12
CA ILE A 316 -14.38 -4.05 17.74
C ILE A 316 -13.18 -4.75 17.10
N ASP A 317 -12.85 -5.97 17.53
CA ASP A 317 -11.71 -6.71 16.99
C ASP A 317 -12.03 -7.26 15.59
N GLU A 318 -13.26 -7.74 15.39
CA GLU A 318 -13.76 -8.10 14.06
C GLU A 318 -13.82 -6.88 13.14
N GLN A 319 -14.26 -5.71 13.62
CA GLN A 319 -14.31 -4.48 12.82
C GLN A 319 -12.91 -4.05 12.33
N ARG A 320 -11.90 -4.15 13.20
CA ARG A 320 -10.50 -3.86 12.82
C ARG A 320 -10.00 -4.79 11.73
N GLU A 321 -10.25 -6.09 11.88
CA GLU A 321 -9.89 -7.09 10.88
C GLU A 321 -10.64 -6.86 9.57
N GLN A 322 -11.95 -6.58 9.61
CA GLN A 322 -12.77 -6.28 8.44
C GLN A 322 -12.24 -5.07 7.67
N ILE A 323 -11.97 -3.96 8.35
CA ILE A 323 -11.37 -2.76 7.73
C ILE A 323 -10.01 -3.10 7.13
N ALA A 324 -9.15 -3.82 7.85
CA ALA A 324 -7.81 -4.15 7.38
C ALA A 324 -7.84 -5.09 6.16
N THR A 325 -8.70 -6.11 6.16
CA THR A 325 -8.87 -7.03 5.03
C THR A 325 -9.44 -6.31 3.80
N GLN A 326 -10.47 -5.49 3.95
CA GLN A 326 -11.04 -4.75 2.81
C GLN A 326 -10.10 -3.65 2.29
N LYS A 327 -9.34 -3.00 3.18
CA LYS A 327 -8.27 -2.07 2.77
C LYS A 327 -7.18 -2.80 2.00
N TRP A 328 -6.75 -3.98 2.46
CA TRP A 328 -5.78 -4.81 1.76
C TRP A 328 -6.24 -5.18 0.34
N LEU A 329 -7.50 -5.59 0.18
CA LEU A 329 -8.09 -5.82 -1.14
C LEU A 329 -8.10 -4.54 -1.99
N ALA A 330 -8.48 -3.40 -1.42
CA ALA A 330 -8.54 -2.12 -2.14
C ALA A 330 -7.16 -1.58 -2.55
N LEU A 331 -6.11 -1.89 -1.79
CA LEU A 331 -4.74 -1.47 -2.08
C LEU A 331 -4.10 -2.26 -3.23
N PHE A 332 -4.63 -3.42 -3.61
CA PHE A 332 -4.04 -4.23 -4.68
C PHE A 332 -3.90 -3.42 -5.99
N PRO A 333 -2.74 -3.45 -6.68
CA PRO A 333 -1.55 -4.28 -6.42
C PRO A 333 -0.42 -3.59 -5.63
N ASP A 334 -0.69 -2.54 -4.84
CA ASP A 334 0.34 -1.84 -4.04
C ASP A 334 0.78 -2.66 -2.82
N GLY A 335 1.75 -3.56 -3.04
CA GLY A 335 2.35 -4.38 -1.99
C GLY A 335 3.17 -3.62 -0.96
N VAL A 336 3.67 -2.41 -1.28
CA VAL A 336 4.45 -1.59 -0.34
C VAL A 336 3.54 -1.08 0.77
N GLU A 337 2.42 -0.46 0.39
CA GLU A 337 1.45 0.08 1.34
C GLU A 337 0.75 -1.05 2.11
N ALA A 338 0.35 -2.13 1.42
CA ALA A 338 -0.23 -3.31 2.05
C ALA A 338 0.68 -3.94 3.11
N TRP A 339 1.99 -4.04 2.85
CA TRP A 339 2.94 -4.59 3.83
C TRP A 339 3.20 -3.65 5.01
N ALA A 340 3.18 -2.33 4.79
CA ALA A 340 3.27 -1.36 5.86
C ALA A 340 2.03 -1.40 6.79
N ASP A 341 0.83 -1.56 6.23
CA ASP A 341 -0.40 -1.72 7.01
C ASP A 341 -0.44 -3.02 7.81
N TYR A 342 -0.02 -4.13 7.17
CA TYR A 342 0.07 -5.43 7.82
C TYR A 342 0.94 -5.37 9.09
N ARG A 343 2.15 -4.80 8.98
CA ARG A 343 3.09 -4.68 10.10
C ARG A 343 2.54 -3.80 11.22
N ARG A 344 1.96 -2.64 10.89
CA ARG A 344 1.60 -1.62 11.89
C ARG A 344 0.66 -2.14 12.98
N GLY A 345 -0.35 -2.91 12.60
CA GLY A 345 -1.41 -3.35 13.51
C GLY A 345 -1.68 -4.85 13.53
N HIS A 346 -1.12 -5.63 12.60
CA HIS A 346 -1.40 -7.06 12.45
C HIS A 346 -2.90 -7.42 12.39
N TYR A 347 -3.77 -6.45 12.09
CA TYR A 347 -5.21 -6.64 12.00
C TYR A 347 -5.61 -7.45 10.77
N ASN A 348 -4.85 -7.35 9.67
CA ASN A 348 -5.05 -8.22 8.51
C ASN A 348 -4.31 -9.54 8.71
N LYS A 349 -5.01 -10.67 8.63
CA LYS A 349 -4.40 -11.99 8.71
C LYS A 349 -3.75 -12.36 7.37
N LEU A 350 -2.52 -12.85 7.43
CA LEU A 350 -1.81 -13.46 6.29
C LEU A 350 -1.24 -14.79 6.75
N TYR A 351 -1.15 -15.76 5.85
CA TYR A 351 -0.43 -16.99 6.19
C TYR A 351 1.05 -16.69 6.41
N PRO A 352 1.68 -17.30 7.42
CA PRO A 352 3.13 -17.27 7.55
C PRO A 352 3.79 -17.87 6.31
N VAL A 353 5.03 -17.45 6.06
CA VAL A 353 5.88 -18.12 5.06
C VAL A 353 6.06 -19.58 5.46
N VAL A 354 6.08 -20.49 4.48
CA VAL A 354 6.16 -21.92 4.77
C VAL A 354 7.53 -22.28 5.36
N ASN A 355 8.60 -21.78 4.76
CA ASN A 355 9.97 -21.98 5.20
C ASN A 355 10.71 -20.63 5.23
N SER A 356 11.79 -20.57 6.01
CA SER A 356 12.73 -19.45 6.04
C SER A 356 14.17 -19.98 6.02
N ASP A 357 14.95 -19.49 5.05
CA ASP A 357 16.41 -19.69 5.02
C ASP A 357 17.16 -18.59 5.78
N ASN A 358 16.45 -17.57 6.27
CA ASN A 358 17.06 -16.47 7.02
C ASN A 358 17.21 -16.86 8.50
N PRO A 359 18.42 -16.78 9.08
CA PRO A 359 18.67 -17.18 10.46
C PRO A 359 17.98 -16.30 11.51
N ASP A 360 17.49 -15.10 11.15
CA ASP A 360 16.72 -14.24 12.04
C ASP A 360 15.27 -14.72 12.22
N ILE A 361 14.76 -15.56 11.32
CA ILE A 361 13.43 -16.20 11.37
C ILE A 361 13.65 -17.71 11.53
N THR A 362 13.80 -18.14 12.78
CA THR A 362 13.96 -19.55 13.15
C THR A 362 12.63 -20.30 13.25
N ASP A 363 11.53 -19.58 13.51
CA ASP A 363 10.18 -20.11 13.51
C ASP A 363 9.26 -19.19 12.69
N PRO A 364 9.00 -19.50 11.42
CA PRO A 364 8.17 -18.65 10.57
C PRO A 364 6.70 -18.64 10.97
N SER A 365 6.25 -19.51 11.89
CA SER A 365 4.87 -19.50 12.38
C SER A 365 4.60 -18.38 13.39
N THR A 366 5.66 -17.88 14.04
CA THR A 366 5.57 -16.84 15.09
C THR A 366 6.41 -15.60 14.79
N GLN A 367 7.27 -15.64 13.77
CA GLN A 367 8.16 -14.53 13.40
C GLN A 367 7.89 -14.05 11.97
N TYR A 368 8.05 -12.74 11.76
CA TYR A 368 7.71 -12.09 10.49
C TYR A 368 8.83 -11.16 10.02
N ILE A 369 8.84 -10.88 8.71
CA ILE A 369 9.72 -9.85 8.12
C ILE A 369 9.11 -8.48 8.47
N ARG A 370 9.84 -7.68 9.24
CA ARG A 370 9.42 -6.37 9.74
C ARG A 370 10.09 -5.20 9.02
N ARG A 371 11.25 -5.44 8.39
CA ARG A 371 11.96 -4.46 7.56
C ARG A 371 12.92 -5.13 6.59
N ILE A 372 13.44 -4.34 5.65
CA ILE A 372 14.60 -4.72 4.85
C ILE A 372 15.87 -4.17 5.54
N PRO A 373 16.90 -5.00 5.77
CA PRO A 373 18.19 -4.57 6.29
C PRO A 373 18.87 -3.53 5.41
N PHE A 374 19.83 -2.80 5.96
CA PHE A 374 20.62 -1.87 5.16
C PHE A 374 21.32 -2.61 4.01
N LEU A 375 21.28 -2.01 2.82
CA LEU A 375 21.79 -2.63 1.60
C LEU A 375 23.29 -2.89 1.70
N LEU A 376 23.76 -3.98 1.08
CA LEU A 376 25.18 -4.31 1.04
C LEU A 376 26.01 -3.19 0.40
N SER A 377 25.48 -2.54 -0.64
CA SER A 377 26.12 -1.40 -1.29
C SER A 377 26.32 -0.23 -0.32
N GLU A 378 25.36 0.04 0.57
CA GLU A 378 25.48 1.09 1.59
C GLU A 378 26.50 0.71 2.66
N LYS A 379 26.52 -0.56 3.10
CA LYS A 379 27.55 -1.05 4.03
C LYS A 379 28.96 -0.91 3.47
N GLN A 380 29.11 -1.04 2.15
CA GLN A 380 30.40 -0.93 1.46
C GLN A 380 30.78 0.52 1.13
N ALA A 381 29.84 1.35 0.67
CA ALA A 381 30.10 2.71 0.19
C ALA A 381 29.90 3.80 1.26
N ASN A 382 29.11 3.53 2.29
CA ASN A 382 28.70 4.47 3.33
C ASN A 382 28.75 3.84 4.75
N GLY A 383 29.63 2.86 4.93
CA GLY A 383 29.71 1.99 6.12
C GLY A 383 29.69 2.73 7.47
N PRO A 384 30.53 3.76 7.70
CA PRO A 384 30.51 4.51 8.96
C PRO A 384 29.17 5.20 9.27
N GLU A 385 28.41 5.63 8.25
CA GLU A 385 27.08 6.20 8.47
C GLU A 385 26.03 5.11 8.69
N VAL A 386 26.17 3.95 8.04
CA VAL A 386 25.32 2.78 8.32
C VAL A 386 25.51 2.30 9.76
N GLU A 387 26.74 2.25 10.27
CA GLU A 387 27.01 1.88 11.67
C GLU A 387 26.30 2.82 12.66
N LYS A 388 26.28 4.13 12.37
CA LYS A 388 25.49 5.09 13.16
C LYS A 388 23.99 4.86 12.99
N ALA A 389 23.53 4.56 11.78
CA ALA A 389 22.13 4.30 11.46
C ALA A 389 21.57 3.08 12.19
N VAL A 390 22.38 2.05 12.46
CA VAL A 390 21.98 0.91 13.30
C VAL A 390 21.59 1.39 14.70
N GLY A 391 22.27 2.39 15.26
CA GLY A 391 21.90 3.00 16.54
C GLY A 391 20.59 3.78 16.54
N LEU A 392 19.99 4.01 15.37
CA LEU A 392 18.68 4.65 15.20
C LEU A 392 17.54 3.62 15.06
N LEU A 393 17.87 2.32 14.97
CA LEU A 393 16.90 1.23 15.03
C LEU A 393 16.58 0.87 16.49
N GLY A 394 15.45 0.19 16.70
CA GLY A 394 15.11 -0.41 17.99
C GLY A 394 15.89 -1.68 18.33
N GLY A 395 16.90 -2.06 17.55
CA GLY A 395 17.67 -3.29 17.68
C GLY A 395 18.72 -3.44 16.57
N ASP A 396 19.28 -4.65 16.42
CA ASP A 396 20.28 -4.96 15.38
C ASP A 396 19.73 -4.74 13.95
N ASP A 397 20.61 -4.66 12.94
CA ASP A 397 20.22 -4.62 11.53
C ASP A 397 19.75 -5.99 11.01
N LYS A 398 18.58 -6.44 11.50
CA LYS A 398 17.93 -7.72 11.17
C LYS A 398 16.62 -7.50 10.43
N ILE A 399 16.15 -8.53 9.72
CA ILE A 399 14.84 -8.51 9.05
C ILE A 399 13.67 -8.50 10.05
N THR A 400 13.90 -8.99 11.28
CA THR A 400 12.91 -9.08 12.37
C THR A 400 12.91 -7.86 13.28
N THR A 401 13.82 -6.90 13.09
CA THR A 401 13.84 -5.67 13.89
C THR A 401 12.68 -4.76 13.49
N PRO A 402 11.80 -4.36 14.44
CA PRO A 402 10.70 -3.45 14.16
C PRO A 402 11.18 -2.09 13.64
N LEU A 403 10.37 -1.48 12.78
CA LEU A 403 10.45 -0.06 12.47
C LEU A 403 9.88 0.77 13.63
N TRP A 404 10.18 2.07 13.66
CA TRP A 404 9.76 2.93 14.78
C TRP A 404 8.24 2.96 14.97
N TRP A 405 7.46 3.01 13.88
CA TRP A 405 6.01 2.99 13.95
C TRP A 405 5.41 1.58 14.15
N ASP A 406 6.23 0.54 13.97
CA ASP A 406 5.83 -0.87 14.03
C ASP A 406 5.99 -1.39 15.47
N THR A 407 4.94 -1.27 16.27
CA THR A 407 4.99 -1.41 17.74
C THR A 407 4.46 -2.74 18.28
N HIS A 408 3.99 -3.65 17.42
CA HIS A 408 3.32 -4.89 17.83
C HIS A 408 4.20 -6.13 17.85
#